data_AF-A0A2M8EY54-F1
#
_entry.id   AF-A0A2M8EY54-F1
#
_cell.length_a   1.000
_cell.length_b   1.000
_cell.length_c   1.000
_cell.angle_alpha   90.00
_cell.angle_beta   90.00
_cell.angle_gamma   90.00
#
_symmetry.space_group_name_H-M   'P 1'
#
loop_
_entity.id
_entity.type
_entity.pdbx_description
1 polymer ?
#
loop_
_entity_poly.entity_id
_entity_poly.type
_entity_poly.pdbx_seq_one_letter_code
_entity_poly.pdbx_strand_id
1 'polypeptide(L)'
;SERAEIEPYDYYAATKVAFESMLGYYTSHASLKGITLKLFSPYGEKDNDKIIPLLIRSCIQNTPLSLTKGEQRLSFTYIGDIVDAYINAIKYMTNQRTQYEQFNIGSSQAHSIEDIVQTLTKMSPQKKNLIKLGAVPYGLHELMYMVCNAEKAEKLLHWKAKTELKTGLEKTMAYYQTSPATHY
;
A
#
# COMPACT_ATOMS: atom_id res chain seq x y z
N SER A 1 -12.20 2.35 -10.64
CA SER A 1 -11.78 2.66 -12.02
C SER A 1 -10.64 3.66 -11.95
N GLU A 2 -9.65 3.59 -12.85
CA GLU A 2 -8.55 4.56 -12.95
C GLU A 2 -9.05 5.99 -13.27
N ARG A 3 -10.28 6.11 -13.78
CA ARG A 3 -10.97 7.37 -14.08
C ARG A 3 -11.95 7.82 -13.00
N ALA A 4 -11.94 7.18 -11.83
CA ALA A 4 -12.76 7.67 -10.73
C ALA A 4 -12.34 9.09 -10.37
N GLU A 5 -13.31 9.96 -10.08
CA GLU A 5 -13.04 11.30 -9.58
C GLU A 5 -12.25 11.18 -8.27
N ILE A 6 -11.11 11.87 -8.20
CA ILE A 6 -10.21 11.79 -7.06
C ILE A 6 -10.47 13.02 -6.21
N GLU A 7 -11.31 12.87 -5.19
CA GLU A 7 -11.38 13.86 -4.11
C GLU A 7 -10.21 13.59 -3.15
N PRO A 8 -9.20 14.49 -3.07
CA PRO A 8 -8.09 14.30 -2.16
C PRO A 8 -8.58 14.42 -0.71
N TYR A 9 -8.34 13.38 0.09
CA TYR A 9 -8.74 13.34 1.49
C TYR A 9 -7.77 14.06 2.44
N ASP A 10 -6.56 14.41 1.96
CA ASP A 10 -5.58 15.20 2.69
C ASP A 10 -4.71 16.06 1.74
N TYR A 11 -3.87 16.92 2.32
CA TYR A 11 -2.96 17.79 1.56
C TYR A 11 -1.97 17.01 0.68
N TYR A 12 -1.49 15.86 1.14
CA TYR A 12 -0.56 15.04 0.39
C TYR A 12 -1.21 14.48 -0.88
N ALA A 13 -2.41 13.91 -0.75
CA ALA A 13 -3.23 13.44 -1.86
C ALA A 13 -3.51 14.56 -2.86
N ALA A 14 -3.81 15.78 -2.38
CA ALA A 14 -4.02 16.94 -3.23
C ALA A 14 -2.77 17.25 -4.09
N THR A 15 -1.55 17.15 -3.52
CA THR A 15 -0.32 17.34 -4.30
C THR A 15 -0.14 16.30 -5.40
N LYS A 16 -0.55 15.04 -5.15
CA LYS A 16 -0.46 13.96 -6.14
C LYS A 16 -1.45 14.13 -7.28
N VAL A 17 -2.68 14.54 -6.97
CA VAL A 17 -3.70 14.88 -7.98
C VAL A 17 -3.24 16.05 -8.84
N ALA A 18 -2.69 17.11 -8.23
CA ALA A 18 -2.15 18.25 -8.97
C ALA A 18 -1.01 17.82 -9.93
N PHE A 19 -0.12 16.95 -9.47
CA PHE A 19 0.96 16.41 -10.31
C PHE A 19 0.45 15.57 -11.48
N GLU A 20 -0.62 14.78 -11.31
CA GLU A 20 -1.23 14.04 -12.42
C GLU A 20 -1.72 14.96 -13.54
N SER A 21 -2.32 16.11 -13.19
CA SER A 21 -2.74 17.13 -14.16
C SER A 21 -1.54 17.75 -14.89
N MET A 22 -0.47 18.07 -14.17
CA MET A 22 0.77 18.58 -14.78
C MET A 22 1.39 17.56 -15.74
N LEU A 23 1.45 16.29 -15.35
CA LEU A 23 1.98 15.22 -16.19
C LEU A 23 1.13 15.01 -17.45
N GLY A 24 -0.20 15.10 -17.32
CA GLY A 24 -1.13 15.07 -18.47
C GLY A 24 -0.86 16.21 -19.46
N TYR A 25 -0.57 17.42 -18.99
CA TYR A 25 -0.17 18.53 -19.85
C TYR A 25 1.14 18.25 -20.60
N TYR A 26 2.20 17.84 -19.89
CA TYR A 26 3.50 17.59 -20.53
C TYR A 26 3.47 16.43 -21.53
N THR A 27 2.75 15.34 -21.22
CA THR A 27 2.63 14.19 -22.13
C THR A 27 1.79 14.47 -23.37
N SER A 28 0.93 15.50 -23.34
CA SER A 28 0.13 15.92 -24.50
C SER A 28 0.80 17.00 -25.37
N HIS A 29 1.75 17.75 -24.83
CA HIS A 29 2.37 18.91 -25.50
C HIS A 29 3.88 18.78 -25.74
N ALA A 30 4.54 17.76 -25.16
CA ALA A 30 5.95 17.47 -25.36
C ALA A 30 6.17 16.03 -25.84
N SER A 31 7.38 15.73 -26.32
CA SER A 31 7.79 14.35 -26.65
C SER A 31 8.13 13.53 -25.39
N LEU A 32 7.20 13.49 -24.44
CA LEU A 32 7.34 12.79 -23.16
C LEU A 32 6.27 11.70 -23.04
N LYS A 33 6.72 10.48 -22.75
CA LYS A 33 5.83 9.39 -22.32
C LYS A 33 5.81 9.31 -20.80
N GLY A 34 4.63 9.08 -20.23
CA GLY A 34 4.43 8.95 -18.79
C GLY A 34 3.54 7.75 -18.47
N ILE A 35 3.82 7.10 -17.34
CA ILE A 35 2.89 6.15 -16.73
C ILE A 35 2.77 6.49 -15.25
N THR A 36 1.55 6.67 -14.77
CA THR A 36 1.26 6.81 -13.34
C THR A 36 0.83 5.47 -12.77
N LEU A 37 1.57 4.97 -11.77
CA LEU A 37 1.18 3.82 -10.98
C LEU A 37 0.58 4.30 -9.65
N LYS A 38 -0.73 4.12 -9.48
CA LYS A 38 -1.49 4.47 -8.28
C LYS A 38 -1.38 3.32 -7.28
N LEU A 39 -0.54 3.47 -6.27
CA LEU A 39 -0.25 2.40 -5.30
C LEU A 39 -1.31 2.35 -4.19
N PHE A 40 -1.82 1.17 -3.88
CA PHE A 40 -2.81 0.96 -2.82
C PHE A 40 -2.14 0.29 -1.60
N SER A 41 -2.17 0.99 -0.47
CA SER A 41 -1.62 0.60 0.86
C SER A 41 -0.34 -0.25 0.78
N PRO A 42 0.74 0.30 0.20
CA PRO A 42 2.01 -0.42 0.08
C PRO A 42 2.58 -0.74 1.46
N TYR A 43 3.05 -1.96 1.63
CA TYR A 43 3.75 -2.43 2.84
C TYR A 43 4.88 -3.39 2.49
N GLY A 44 5.85 -3.52 3.41
CA GLY A 44 6.92 -4.48 3.26
C GLY A 44 8.16 -4.11 4.05
N GLU A 45 9.27 -4.72 3.65
CA GLU A 45 10.60 -4.41 4.14
C GLU A 45 10.94 -2.93 3.90
N LYS A 46 11.62 -2.30 4.86
CA LYS A 46 12.05 -0.88 4.81
C LYS A 46 10.93 0.16 4.67
N ASP A 47 9.68 -0.21 4.94
CA ASP A 47 8.59 0.76 4.95
C ASP A 47 8.69 1.71 6.17
N ASN A 48 8.12 2.91 6.02
CA ASN A 48 8.16 3.98 7.03
C ASN A 48 7.31 3.62 8.28
N ASP A 49 7.08 4.58 9.19
CA ASP A 49 6.21 4.44 10.36
C ASP A 49 4.70 4.32 10.04
N LYS A 50 4.34 3.42 9.11
CA LYS A 50 2.97 3.01 8.83
C LYS A 50 2.52 1.89 9.77
N ILE A 51 1.23 1.56 9.71
CA ILE A 51 0.59 0.62 10.62
C ILE A 51 1.25 -0.77 10.69
N ILE A 52 1.65 -1.37 9.55
CA ILE A 52 2.27 -2.71 9.55
C ILE A 52 3.67 -2.68 10.20
N PRO A 53 4.59 -1.80 9.79
CA PRO A 53 5.88 -1.65 10.48
C PRO A 53 5.74 -1.30 11.96
N LEU A 54 4.80 -0.43 12.35
CA LEU A 54 4.53 -0.08 13.75
C LEU A 54 4.07 -1.29 14.57
N LEU A 55 3.13 -2.09 14.03
CA LEU A 55 2.65 -3.32 14.65
C LEU A 55 3.77 -4.35 14.83
N ILE A 56 4.58 -4.56 13.79
CA ILE A 56 5.71 -5.49 13.83
C ILE A 56 6.76 -5.04 14.84
N ARG A 57 7.12 -3.75 14.85
CA ARG A 57 8.06 -3.18 15.84
C ARG A 57 7.53 -3.31 17.26
N SER A 58 6.25 -3.02 17.49
CA SER A 58 5.59 -3.21 18.78
C SER A 58 5.71 -4.67 19.27
N CYS A 59 5.47 -5.63 18.37
CA CYS A 59 5.64 -7.06 18.67
C CYS A 59 7.09 -7.42 19.01
N ILE A 60 8.06 -6.93 18.24
CA ILE A 60 9.50 -7.22 18.44
C ILE A 60 10.01 -6.60 19.75
N GLN A 61 9.68 -5.33 19.99
CA GLN A 61 10.19 -4.52 21.11
C GLN A 61 9.42 -4.72 22.42
N ASN A 62 8.32 -5.48 22.42
CA ASN A 62 7.40 -5.62 23.56
C ASN A 62 6.78 -4.29 24.02
N THR A 63 6.56 -3.35 23.10
CA THR A 63 5.97 -2.05 23.43
C THR A 63 4.46 -2.08 23.15
N PRO A 64 3.59 -1.72 24.10
CA PRO A 64 2.15 -1.67 23.85
C PRO A 64 1.80 -0.66 22.76
N LEU A 65 0.81 -0.98 21.93
CA LEU A 65 0.32 -0.10 20.87
C LEU A 65 -1.21 0.04 20.98
N SER A 66 -1.67 1.27 21.11
CA SER A 66 -3.11 1.61 21.11
C SER A 66 -3.54 1.94 19.69
N LEU A 67 -4.63 1.31 19.24
CA LEU A 67 -5.19 1.50 17.91
C LEU A 67 -6.68 1.83 18.00
N THR A 68 -7.24 2.26 16.86
CA THR A 68 -8.70 2.32 16.66
C THR A 68 -9.30 0.91 16.69
N LYS A 69 -10.60 0.76 16.46
CA LYS A 69 -11.21 -0.59 16.47
C LYS A 69 -10.70 -1.50 15.35
N GLY A 70 -10.03 -0.93 14.34
CA GLY A 70 -9.37 -1.70 13.29
C GLY A 70 -10.30 -2.14 12.15
N GLU A 71 -11.49 -1.54 12.04
CA GLU A 71 -12.52 -1.91 11.04
C GLU A 71 -12.20 -1.37 9.64
N GLN A 72 -11.18 -0.51 9.50
CA GLN A 72 -10.77 0.04 8.20
C GLN A 72 -10.32 -1.10 7.29
N ARG A 73 -10.93 -1.24 6.11
CA ARG A 73 -10.61 -2.29 5.13
C ARG A 73 -9.84 -1.70 3.96
N LEU A 74 -8.57 -2.04 3.87
CA LEU A 74 -7.67 -1.51 2.85
C LEU A 74 -7.08 -2.62 2.00
N SER A 75 -6.76 -2.27 0.75
CA SER A 75 -5.98 -3.11 -0.16
C SER A 75 -4.51 -2.99 0.20
N PHE A 76 -4.02 -3.93 1.00
CA PHE A 76 -2.61 -4.03 1.36
C PHE A 76 -1.82 -4.76 0.28
N THR A 77 -0.81 -4.09 -0.25
CA THR A 77 -0.03 -4.60 -1.39
C THR A 77 1.43 -4.74 -0.99
N TYR A 78 1.95 -5.97 -1.06
CA TYR A 78 3.33 -6.26 -0.69
C TYR A 78 4.31 -5.59 -1.66
N ILE A 79 5.41 -5.05 -1.13
CA ILE A 79 6.41 -4.28 -1.89
C ILE A 79 7.00 -5.08 -3.06
N GLY A 80 7.20 -6.39 -2.91
CA GLY A 80 7.68 -7.24 -4.00
C GLY A 80 6.75 -7.24 -5.22
N ASP A 81 5.43 -7.27 -4.99
CA ASP A 81 4.45 -7.22 -6.07
C ASP A 81 4.42 -5.83 -6.72
N ILE A 82 4.64 -4.76 -5.95
CA ILE A 82 4.72 -3.39 -6.48
C ILE A 82 5.96 -3.24 -7.37
N VAL A 83 7.11 -3.78 -6.96
CA VAL A 83 8.33 -3.76 -7.79
C VAL A 83 8.08 -4.47 -9.12
N ASP A 84 7.39 -5.62 -9.11
CA ASP A 84 6.99 -6.32 -10.33
C ASP A 84 6.08 -5.45 -11.23
N ALA A 85 5.19 -4.63 -10.63
CA ALA A 85 4.35 -3.69 -11.38
C ALA A 85 5.18 -2.62 -12.10
N TYR A 86 6.18 -2.04 -11.43
CA TYR A 86 7.10 -1.08 -12.04
C TYR A 86 7.87 -1.71 -13.21
N ILE A 87 8.40 -2.92 -13.04
CA ILE A 87 9.12 -3.64 -14.09
C ILE A 87 8.21 -3.85 -15.31
N ASN A 88 6.97 -4.30 -15.09
CA ASN A 88 6.02 -4.53 -16.18
C ASN A 88 5.57 -3.22 -16.85
N ALA A 89 5.38 -2.14 -16.08
CA ALA A 89 5.05 -0.83 -16.63
C ALA A 89 6.16 -0.26 -17.52
N ILE A 90 7.43 -0.41 -17.11
CA ILE A 90 8.59 -0.01 -17.92
C ILE A 90 8.62 -0.79 -19.24
N LYS A 91 8.46 -2.12 -19.19
CA LYS A 91 8.40 -2.97 -20.39
C LYS A 91 7.24 -2.57 -21.30
N TYR A 92 6.06 -2.33 -20.73
CA TYR A 92 4.89 -1.86 -21.48
C TYR A 92 5.19 -0.53 -22.19
N MET A 93 5.75 0.45 -21.49
CA MET A 93 6.04 1.78 -22.05
C MET A 93 6.90 1.76 -23.32
N THR A 94 7.86 0.83 -23.40
CA THR A 94 8.78 0.74 -24.56
C THR A 94 8.07 0.38 -25.86
N ASN A 95 6.93 -0.31 -25.80
CA ASN A 95 6.25 -0.87 -26.98
C ASN A 95 4.96 -0.13 -27.36
N GLN A 96 4.63 0.96 -26.66
CA GLN A 96 3.31 1.58 -26.78
C GLN A 96 3.37 2.95 -27.45
N ARG A 97 2.31 3.25 -28.21
CA ARG A 97 2.13 4.55 -28.87
C ARG A 97 1.46 5.57 -27.94
N THR A 98 0.76 5.12 -26.90
CA THR A 98 0.10 6.02 -25.95
C THR A 98 1.14 6.86 -25.20
N GLN A 99 0.90 8.17 -25.11
CA GLN A 99 1.80 9.09 -24.42
C GLN A 99 1.62 9.06 -22.90
N TYR A 100 0.39 8.82 -22.41
CA TYR A 100 0.12 8.77 -20.99
C TYR A 100 -0.85 7.66 -20.63
N GLU A 101 -0.50 6.87 -19.62
CA GLU A 101 -1.37 5.85 -19.05
C GLU A 101 -1.34 5.91 -17.53
N GLN A 102 -2.42 5.42 -16.94
CA GLN A 102 -2.53 5.25 -15.49
C GLN A 102 -2.93 3.81 -15.17
N PHE A 103 -2.38 3.26 -14.10
CA PHE A 103 -2.72 1.92 -13.61
C PHE A 103 -2.89 1.95 -12.09
N ASN A 104 -3.98 1.36 -11.62
CA ASN A 104 -4.14 1.04 -10.21
C ASN A 104 -3.31 -0.21 -9.89
N ILE A 105 -2.40 -0.09 -8.93
CA ILE A 105 -1.51 -1.16 -8.49
C ILE A 105 -1.86 -1.49 -7.05
N GLY A 106 -2.58 -2.59 -6.88
CA GLY A 106 -2.90 -3.10 -5.57
C GLY A 106 -3.59 -4.46 -5.58
N SER A 107 -3.74 -5.03 -4.39
CA SER A 107 -4.52 -6.26 -4.21
C SER A 107 -6.01 -6.01 -4.47
N SER A 108 -6.67 -6.91 -5.18
CA SER A 108 -8.14 -6.88 -5.29
C SER A 108 -8.84 -7.35 -4.01
N GLN A 109 -8.07 -7.79 -3.00
CA GLN A 109 -8.58 -8.19 -1.68
C GLN A 109 -8.42 -7.04 -0.68
N ALA A 110 -9.41 -6.88 0.18
CA ALA A 110 -9.42 -5.91 1.26
C ALA A 110 -9.25 -6.63 2.60
N HIS A 111 -8.27 -6.19 3.39
CA HIS A 111 -8.05 -6.68 4.75
C HIS A 111 -8.28 -5.56 5.75
N SER A 112 -8.85 -5.91 6.90
CA SER A 112 -8.98 -4.96 7.99
C SER A 112 -7.65 -4.78 8.73
N ILE A 113 -7.50 -3.68 9.47
CA ILE A 113 -6.37 -3.56 10.42
C ILE A 113 -6.46 -4.67 11.47
N GLU A 114 -7.67 -5.05 11.87
CA GLU A 114 -7.89 -6.20 12.74
C GLU A 114 -7.34 -7.51 12.13
N ASP A 115 -7.55 -7.77 10.83
CA ASP A 115 -7.02 -8.95 10.14
C ASP A 115 -5.49 -9.02 10.24
N ILE A 116 -4.81 -7.86 10.13
CA ILE A 116 -3.35 -7.74 10.29
C ILE A 116 -2.95 -8.08 11.72
N VAL A 117 -3.61 -7.46 12.71
CA VAL A 117 -3.33 -7.70 14.14
C VAL A 117 -3.52 -9.17 14.50
N GLN A 118 -4.61 -9.79 14.03
CA GLN A 118 -4.88 -11.20 14.26
C GLN A 118 -3.83 -12.09 13.59
N THR A 119 -3.39 -11.77 12.37
CA THR A 119 -2.35 -12.54 11.65
C THR A 119 -1.01 -12.47 12.38
N LEU A 120 -0.58 -11.27 12.78
CA LEU A 120 0.65 -11.09 13.56
C LEU A 120 0.58 -11.75 14.93
N THR A 121 -0.58 -11.69 15.60
CA THR A 121 -0.79 -12.36 16.89
C THR A 121 -0.72 -13.87 16.76
N LYS A 122 -1.22 -14.46 15.67
CA LYS A 122 -1.06 -15.90 15.41
C LYS A 122 0.40 -16.29 15.19
N MET A 123 1.19 -15.41 14.55
CA MET A 123 2.62 -15.59 14.38
C MET A 123 3.44 -15.35 15.66
N SER A 124 2.87 -14.65 16.65
CA SER A 124 3.51 -14.35 17.95
C SER A 124 2.49 -14.32 19.09
N PRO A 125 1.96 -15.49 19.52
CA PRO A 125 0.86 -15.57 20.49
C PRO A 125 1.15 -14.88 21.83
N GLN A 126 2.40 -14.89 22.27
CA GLN A 126 2.88 -14.23 23.49
C GLN A 126 2.73 -12.70 23.47
N LYS A 127 2.48 -12.10 22.29
CA LYS A 127 2.35 -10.66 22.07
C LYS A 127 0.90 -10.19 22.01
N LYS A 128 -0.08 -11.10 22.13
CA LYS A 128 -1.52 -10.82 21.98
C LYS A 128 -2.02 -9.62 22.80
N ASN A 129 -1.51 -9.43 24.01
CA ASN A 129 -1.97 -8.38 24.92
C ASN A 129 -1.30 -7.02 24.71
N LEU A 130 -0.34 -6.91 23.77
CA LEU A 130 0.35 -5.65 23.48
C LEU A 130 -0.49 -4.70 22.63
N ILE A 131 -1.33 -5.24 21.75
CA ILE A 131 -2.14 -4.44 20.82
C ILE A 131 -3.53 -4.21 21.42
N LYS A 132 -3.88 -2.95 21.64
CA LYS A 132 -5.17 -2.54 22.21
C LYS A 132 -6.04 -1.92 21.12
N LEU A 133 -6.85 -2.74 20.46
CA LEU A 133 -7.87 -2.26 19.51
C LEU A 133 -8.98 -1.51 20.25
N GLY A 134 -9.43 -0.39 19.67
CA GLY A 134 -10.47 0.48 20.22
C GLY A 134 -10.01 1.37 21.38
N ALA A 135 -8.70 1.44 21.64
CA ALA A 135 -8.15 2.27 22.71
C ALA A 135 -8.01 3.75 22.33
N VAL A 136 -8.05 4.08 21.04
CA VAL A 136 -8.12 5.45 20.52
C VAL A 136 -9.29 5.61 19.55
N PRO A 137 -9.91 6.81 19.46
CA PRO A 137 -10.96 7.07 18.50
C PRO A 137 -10.42 7.12 17.07
N TYR A 138 -11.31 6.94 16.08
CA TYR A 138 -10.98 7.19 14.68
C TYR A 138 -10.66 8.68 14.45
N GLY A 139 -9.78 8.95 13.50
CA GLY A 139 -9.52 10.31 13.02
C GLY A 139 -10.71 10.88 12.25
N LEU A 140 -10.87 12.21 12.24
CA LEU A 140 -11.99 12.91 11.58
C LEU A 140 -12.16 12.57 10.09
N HIS A 141 -11.07 12.26 9.39
CA HIS A 141 -11.03 11.94 7.96
C HIS A 141 -10.33 10.61 7.70
N GLU A 142 -10.47 9.66 8.63
CA GLU A 142 -9.82 8.36 8.51
C GLU A 142 -10.42 7.54 7.36
N LEU A 143 -9.55 7.00 6.51
CA LEU A 143 -9.95 6.21 5.36
C LEU A 143 -10.44 4.83 5.80
N MET A 144 -11.76 4.65 5.81
CA MET A 144 -12.39 3.41 6.28
C MET A 144 -12.41 2.28 5.25
N TYR A 145 -12.40 2.60 3.95
CA TYR A 145 -12.50 1.61 2.90
C TYR A 145 -11.74 2.06 1.65
N MET A 146 -10.82 1.21 1.17
CA MET A 146 -10.12 1.46 -0.08
C MET A 146 -9.68 0.13 -0.71
N VAL A 147 -10.30 -0.22 -1.84
CA VAL A 147 -10.01 -1.47 -2.56
C VAL A 147 -9.57 -1.17 -3.97
N CYS A 148 -8.49 -1.82 -4.38
CA CYS A 148 -7.95 -1.65 -5.71
C CYS A 148 -8.78 -2.42 -6.73
N ASN A 149 -9.20 -1.73 -7.81
CA ASN A 149 -9.54 -2.42 -9.06
C ASN A 149 -8.32 -2.37 -9.97
N ALA A 150 -7.62 -3.50 -10.09
CA ALA A 150 -6.41 -3.67 -10.88
C ALA A 150 -6.64 -4.31 -12.26
N GLU A 151 -7.89 -4.41 -12.74
CA GLU A 151 -8.21 -5.10 -14.00
C GLU A 151 -7.41 -4.57 -15.20
N LYS A 152 -7.17 -3.26 -15.27
CA LYS A 152 -6.40 -2.66 -16.35
C LYS A 152 -4.94 -3.10 -16.31
N ALA A 153 -4.36 -3.18 -15.11
CA ALA A 153 -3.00 -3.68 -14.91
C ALA A 153 -2.90 -5.18 -15.25
N GLU A 154 -3.90 -5.98 -14.89
CA GLU A 154 -3.98 -7.40 -15.29
C GLU A 154 -4.01 -7.54 -16.82
N LYS A 155 -4.84 -6.74 -17.50
CA LYS A 155 -5.05 -6.82 -18.96
C LYS A 155 -3.84 -6.31 -19.77
N LEU A 156 -3.26 -5.17 -19.38
CA LEU A 156 -2.27 -4.46 -20.21
C LEU A 156 -0.84 -4.62 -19.72
N LEU A 157 -0.62 -4.75 -18.40
CA LEU A 157 0.71 -4.96 -17.82
C LEU A 157 0.99 -6.44 -17.53
N HIS A 158 0.01 -7.33 -17.73
CA HIS A 158 0.08 -8.73 -17.32
C HIS A 158 0.50 -8.87 -15.86
N TRP A 159 0.02 -7.96 -15.01
CA TRP A 159 0.39 -7.85 -13.61
C TRP A 159 -0.81 -8.10 -12.70
N LYS A 160 -0.58 -8.88 -11.65
CA LYS A 160 -1.53 -9.09 -10.55
C LYS A 160 -0.76 -9.23 -9.24
N ALA A 161 -1.30 -8.66 -8.16
CA ALA A 161 -0.79 -8.95 -6.81
C ALA A 161 -0.92 -10.45 -6.52
N LYS A 162 0.18 -11.09 -6.17
CA LYS A 162 0.29 -12.55 -5.99
C LYS A 162 0.66 -12.94 -4.56
N THR A 163 1.09 -11.97 -3.74
CA THR A 163 1.50 -12.22 -2.37
C THR A 163 0.30 -12.13 -1.44
N GLU A 164 -0.06 -13.25 -0.81
CA GLU A 164 -1.05 -13.27 0.27
C GLU A 164 -0.59 -12.44 1.48
N LEU A 165 -1.54 -11.82 2.19
CA LEU A 165 -1.25 -10.97 3.35
C LEU A 165 -0.33 -11.67 4.37
N LYS A 166 -0.65 -12.91 4.74
CA LYS A 166 0.14 -13.70 5.70
C LYS A 166 1.59 -13.87 5.23
N THR A 167 1.80 -14.25 3.98
CA THR A 167 3.13 -14.44 3.39
C THR A 167 3.92 -13.13 3.37
N GLY A 168 3.28 -12.03 2.99
CA GLY A 168 3.94 -10.72 3.00
C GLY A 168 4.29 -10.24 4.41
N LEU A 169 3.40 -10.47 5.39
CA LEU A 169 3.67 -10.16 6.80
C LEU A 169 4.80 -11.01 7.39
N GLU A 170 4.89 -12.30 7.03
CA GLU A 170 5.99 -13.20 7.42
C GLU A 170 7.34 -12.68 6.91
N LYS A 171 7.44 -12.32 5.62
CA LYS A 171 8.65 -11.75 5.03
C LYS A 171 9.03 -10.42 5.69
N THR A 172 8.04 -9.55 5.87
CA THR A 172 8.22 -8.24 6.50
C THR A 172 8.72 -8.40 7.94
N MET A 173 8.11 -9.31 8.72
CA MET A 173 8.51 -9.56 10.11
C MET A 173 9.93 -10.13 10.20
N ALA A 174 10.28 -11.10 9.35
CA ALA A 174 11.63 -11.67 9.29
C ALA A 174 12.70 -10.60 8.99
N TYR A 175 12.38 -9.65 8.11
CA TYR A 175 13.25 -8.50 7.85
C TYR A 175 13.48 -7.65 9.10
N TYR A 176 12.42 -7.27 9.82
CA TYR A 176 12.55 -6.42 11.03
C TYR A 176 13.17 -7.14 12.23
N GLN A 177 13.11 -8.48 12.29
CA GLN A 177 13.79 -9.27 13.33
C GLN A 177 15.30 -9.30 13.17
N THR A 178 15.80 -9.21 11.94
CA THR A 178 17.23 -9.32 11.60
C THR A 178 17.89 -7.96 11.35
N SER A 179 17.08 -6.93 11.08
CA SER A 179 17.57 -5.57 10.85
C SER A 179 17.88 -4.89 12.19
N PRO A 180 19.03 -4.19 12.33
CA PRO A 180 19.24 -3.28 13.45
C PRO A 180 18.10 -2.26 13.51
N ALA A 181 17.67 -1.86 14.69
CA ALA A 181 16.70 -0.79 14.85
C ALA A 181 17.31 0.52 14.32
N THR A 182 17.17 0.79 13.04
CA THR A 182 17.51 2.08 12.45
C THR A 182 16.43 3.06 12.87
N HIS A 183 16.74 3.89 13.86
CA HIS A 183 16.05 5.14 14.09
C HIS A 183 16.26 6.01 12.86
N TYR A 184 15.19 6.28 12.11
CA TYR A 184 15.12 7.38 11.14
C TYR A 184 14.29 8.49 11.76
#